data_AF-A0A6G1RJD3-F1
#
_entry.id   AF-A0A6G1RJD3-F1
#
_cell.length_a   1.000
_cell.length_b   1.000
_cell.length_c   1.000
_cell.angle_alpha   90.00
_cell.angle_beta   90.00
_cell.angle_gamma   90.00
#
_symmetry.space_group_name_H-M   'P 1'
#
loop_
_entity.id
_entity.type
_entity.pdbx_description
1 polymer ?
#
loop_
_entity_poly.entity_id
_entity_poly.type
_entity_poly.pdbx_seq_one_letter_code
_entity_poly.pdbx_strand_id
1 'polypeptide(L)'
;SDLAGFQAFHRSADSFLEQLKVYEQEQFDDWSRNIQSELSNPKSGLCIQANSPVMELDHSSGTLNILYSDRLVTLLREVRQLSALGFAIPAKIQRAATTAQKFCKQAVILKQVAHFYNSIDQQMIASQKPMMLQSALAFEQIIKHSKSSPGGKAQITWDNPRELEAYIQKLQ
;
A
#
# COMPACT_ATOMS: atom_id res chain seq x y z
N SER A 1 55.51 10.50 -18.61
CA SER A 1 55.15 11.73 -17.89
C SER A 1 53.67 11.91 -17.99
N ASP A 2 52.95 12.02 -16.86
CA ASP A 2 51.51 12.30 -16.88
C ASP A 2 51.22 13.61 -17.62
N LEU A 3 50.11 13.65 -18.36
CA LEU A 3 49.64 14.85 -19.06
C LEU A 3 49.52 16.01 -18.07
N ALA A 4 50.07 17.18 -18.42
CA ALA A 4 50.15 18.33 -17.52
C ALA A 4 48.78 18.81 -16.96
N GLY A 5 47.67 18.49 -17.64
CA GLY A 5 46.31 18.79 -17.17
C GLY A 5 45.67 17.72 -16.29
N PHE A 6 46.24 16.52 -16.21
CA PHE A 6 45.63 15.38 -15.52
C PHE A 6 45.44 15.65 -14.03
N GLN A 7 46.43 16.21 -13.34
CA GLN A 7 46.33 16.49 -11.89
C GLN A 7 45.27 17.55 -11.56
N ALA A 8 45.03 18.52 -12.43
CA ALA A 8 43.97 19.52 -12.24
C ALA A 8 42.59 18.89 -12.47
N PHE A 9 42.44 18.11 -13.55
CA PHE A 9 41.22 17.37 -13.83
C PHE A 9 40.88 16.38 -12.71
N HIS A 10 41.85 15.57 -12.27
CA HIS A 10 41.67 14.59 -11.21
C HIS A 10 41.17 15.24 -9.91
N ARG A 11 41.80 16.34 -9.47
CA ARG A 11 41.33 17.08 -8.28
C ARG A 11 39.91 17.60 -8.41
N SER A 12 39.53 18.10 -9.59
CA SER A 12 38.16 18.55 -9.85
C SER A 12 37.17 17.39 -9.85
N ALA A 13 37.53 16.26 -10.47
CA ALA A 13 36.71 15.06 -10.53
C ALA A 13 36.49 14.46 -9.14
N ASP A 14 37.54 14.39 -8.31
CA ASP A 14 37.45 13.92 -6.92
C ASP A 14 36.53 14.83 -6.09
N SER A 15 36.71 16.15 -6.20
CA SER A 15 35.86 17.10 -5.48
C SER A 15 34.39 16.97 -5.88
N PHE A 16 34.11 16.78 -7.16
CA PHE A 16 32.75 16.56 -7.64
C PHE A 16 32.19 15.21 -7.17
N LEU A 17 33.01 14.16 -7.19
CA LEU A 17 32.62 12.84 -6.72
C LEU A 17 32.28 12.84 -5.21
N GLU A 18 33.03 13.57 -4.40
CA GLU A 18 32.70 13.76 -2.98
C GLU A 18 31.40 14.55 -2.79
N GLN A 19 31.16 15.59 -3.58
CA GLN A 19 29.87 16.31 -3.54
C GLN A 19 28.69 15.40 -3.92
N LEU A 20 28.85 14.52 -4.91
CA LEU A 20 27.82 13.56 -5.29
C LEU A 20 27.52 12.55 -4.17
N LYS A 21 28.55 12.05 -3.45
CA LYS A 21 28.35 11.16 -2.30
C LYS A 21 27.59 11.84 -1.17
N VAL A 22 27.92 13.10 -0.86
CA VAL A 22 27.22 13.88 0.17
C VAL A 22 25.77 14.07 -0.24
N TYR A 23 25.52 14.47 -1.49
CA TYR A 23 24.17 14.64 -2.01
C TYR A 23 23.36 13.34 -1.96
N GLU A 24 23.94 12.22 -2.38
CA GLU A 24 23.30 10.90 -2.32
C GLU A 24 22.90 10.53 -0.87
N GLN A 25 23.81 10.74 0.08
CA GLN A 25 23.54 10.49 1.50
C GLN A 25 22.42 11.39 2.05
N GLU A 26 22.44 12.69 1.73
CA GLU A 26 21.41 13.63 2.15
C GLU A 26 20.03 13.24 1.59
N GLN A 27 19.94 12.85 0.32
CA GLN A 27 18.69 12.39 -0.28
C GLN A 27 18.13 11.15 0.42
N PHE A 28 19.01 10.19 0.75
CA PHE A 28 18.60 9.00 1.48
C PHE A 28 18.12 9.33 2.91
N ASP A 29 18.84 10.22 3.60
CA ASP A 29 18.50 10.62 4.97
C ASP A 29 17.17 11.38 5.02
N ASP A 30 16.91 12.26 4.06
CA ASP A 30 15.64 12.99 3.93
C ASP A 30 14.49 12.04 3.59
N TRP A 31 14.67 11.11 2.65
CA TRP A 31 13.69 10.06 2.39
C TRP A 31 13.38 9.27 3.66
N SER A 32 14.41 8.80 4.37
CA SER A 32 14.27 8.01 5.60
C SER A 32 13.50 8.77 6.68
N ARG A 33 13.82 10.06 6.90
CA ARG A 33 13.13 10.93 7.86
C ARG A 33 11.66 11.11 7.48
N ASN A 34 11.38 11.35 6.19
CA ASN A 34 10.02 11.52 5.69
C ASN A 34 9.18 10.26 5.91
N ILE A 35 9.65 9.09 5.47
CA ILE A 35 8.93 7.82 5.65
C ILE A 35 8.72 7.50 7.14
N GLN A 36 9.71 7.75 8.00
CA GLN A 36 9.55 7.50 9.43
C GLN A 36 8.50 8.41 10.08
N SER A 37 8.40 9.66 9.63
CA SER A 37 7.35 10.58 10.08
C SER A 37 5.96 10.12 9.60
N GLU A 38 5.83 9.72 8.34
CA GLU A 38 4.59 9.17 7.78
C GLU A 38 4.17 7.88 8.50
N LEU A 39 5.10 6.96 8.77
CA LEU A 39 4.81 5.73 9.53
C LEU A 39 4.37 5.99 10.96
N SER A 40 4.74 7.13 11.54
CA SER A 40 4.32 7.54 12.88
C SER A 40 2.93 8.18 12.88
N ASN A 41 2.44 8.61 11.71
CA ASN A 41 1.10 9.15 11.54
C ASN A 41 0.13 8.03 11.12
N PRO A 42 -0.84 7.64 11.97
CA PRO A 42 -1.82 6.58 11.63
C PRO A 42 -2.70 6.91 10.42
N LYS A 43 -2.83 8.20 10.06
CA LYS A 43 -3.64 8.69 8.93
C LYS A 43 -2.88 8.76 7.61
N SER A 44 -1.55 8.53 7.59
CA SER A 44 -0.74 8.63 6.36
C SER A 44 -1.05 7.51 5.36
N GLY A 45 -1.70 6.44 5.81
CA GLY A 45 -1.95 5.25 4.99
C GLY A 45 -0.71 4.36 4.81
N LEU A 46 0.44 4.69 5.41
CA LEU A 46 1.64 3.84 5.41
C LEU A 46 1.68 2.81 6.54
N CYS A 47 0.76 2.90 7.50
CA CYS A 47 0.63 1.91 8.57
C CYS A 47 -0.55 0.98 8.25
N ILE A 48 -0.25 -0.29 7.98
CA ILE A 48 -1.28 -1.34 8.02
C ILE A 48 -1.56 -1.64 9.48
N GLN A 49 -2.67 -1.09 9.98
CA GLN A 49 -3.15 -1.41 11.30
C GLN A 49 -3.67 -2.85 11.28
N ALA A 50 -2.99 -3.76 11.98
CA ALA A 50 -3.28 -5.18 11.98
C ALA A 50 -4.74 -5.49 12.38
N ASN A 51 -5.34 -4.65 13.23
CA ASN A 51 -6.71 -4.81 13.72
C ASN A 51 -7.74 -3.97 12.94
N SER A 52 -7.31 -3.29 11.87
CA SER A 52 -8.20 -2.46 11.05
C SER A 52 -8.88 -3.34 9.99
N PRO A 53 -10.16 -3.06 9.64
CA PRO A 53 -10.85 -3.78 8.60
C PRO A 53 -10.09 -3.72 7.26
N VAL A 54 -10.22 -4.76 6.45
CA VAL A 54 -9.68 -4.74 5.07
C VAL A 54 -10.50 -3.87 4.13
N MET A 55 -11.83 -3.80 4.34
CA MET A 55 -12.78 -3.09 3.50
C MET A 55 -13.79 -2.30 4.34
N GLU A 56 -14.15 -1.12 3.86
CA GLU A 56 -15.14 -0.25 4.47
C GLU A 56 -16.09 0.32 3.42
N LEU A 57 -17.38 0.00 3.54
CA LEU A 57 -18.43 0.69 2.80
C LEU A 57 -18.73 2.01 3.50
N ASP A 58 -18.51 3.12 2.80
CA ASP A 58 -18.91 4.45 3.25
C ASP A 58 -20.41 4.62 3.00
N HIS A 59 -21.19 4.73 4.07
CA HIS A 59 -22.64 4.86 4.00
C HIS A 59 -23.11 6.22 3.46
N SER A 60 -22.25 7.24 3.48
CA SER A 60 -22.58 8.57 2.98
C SER A 60 -22.43 8.68 1.46
N SER A 61 -21.38 8.07 0.91
CA SER A 61 -21.10 8.07 -0.53
C SER A 61 -21.54 6.81 -1.26
N GLY A 62 -21.85 5.74 -0.53
CA GLY A 62 -22.13 4.41 -1.09
C GLY A 62 -20.90 3.72 -1.67
N THR A 63 -19.69 4.24 -1.42
CA THR A 63 -18.44 3.72 -2.02
C THR A 63 -17.80 2.65 -1.15
N LEU A 64 -17.26 1.60 -1.79
CA LEU A 64 -16.43 0.61 -1.13
C LEU A 64 -14.97 1.05 -1.16
N ASN A 65 -14.39 1.25 0.02
CA ASN A 65 -13.00 1.66 0.21
C ASN A 65 -12.17 0.52 0.82
N ILE A 66 -10.89 0.49 0.48
CA ILE A 66 -9.94 -0.51 1.00
C ILE A 66 -8.90 0.21 1.80
N LEU A 67 -8.61 -0.31 2.99
CA LEU A 67 -7.66 0.25 3.92
C LEU A 67 -6.23 -0.22 3.60
N TYR A 68 -5.86 -0.06 2.32
CA TYR A 68 -4.54 -0.30 1.76
C TYR A 68 -4.20 0.83 0.76
N SER A 69 -3.49 1.85 1.25
CA SER A 69 -3.14 3.03 0.46
C SER A 69 -2.22 2.68 -0.71
N ASP A 70 -2.34 3.42 -1.82
CA ASP A 70 -1.39 3.34 -2.94
C ASP A 70 0.03 3.72 -2.51
N ARG A 71 0.16 4.56 -1.47
CA ARG A 71 1.46 4.95 -0.88
C ARG A 71 2.25 3.73 -0.39
N LEU A 72 1.58 2.67 0.08
CA LEU A 72 2.24 1.42 0.47
C LEU A 72 2.88 0.72 -0.73
N VAL A 73 2.24 0.75 -1.91
CA VAL A 73 2.81 0.18 -3.14
C VAL A 73 4.05 0.97 -3.56
N THR A 74 4.01 2.30 -3.42
CA THR A 74 5.18 3.15 -3.65
C THR A 74 6.32 2.82 -2.68
N LEU A 75 6.03 2.70 -1.39
CA LEU A 75 7.04 2.33 -0.37
C LEU A 75 7.71 0.98 -0.68
N LEU A 76 6.94 -0.02 -1.12
CA LEU A 76 7.50 -1.33 -1.52
C LEU A 76 8.51 -1.19 -2.67
N ARG A 77 8.24 -0.32 -3.63
CA ARG A 77 9.14 -0.05 -4.77
C ARG A 77 10.39 0.69 -4.29
N GLU A 78 10.22 1.75 -3.49
CA GLU A 78 11.32 2.54 -2.93
C GLU A 78 12.28 1.65 -2.13
N VAL A 79 11.78 0.85 -1.19
CA VAL A 79 12.59 -0.07 -0.37
C VAL A 79 13.36 -1.07 -1.24
N ARG A 80 12.72 -1.64 -2.27
CA ARG A 80 13.38 -2.56 -3.21
C ARG A 80 14.51 -1.86 -3.97
N GLN A 81 14.27 -0.66 -4.50
CA GLN A 81 15.24 0.09 -5.28
C GLN A 81 16.43 0.50 -4.42
N LEU A 82 16.19 1.08 -3.25
CA LEU A 82 17.24 1.51 -2.32
C LEU A 82 18.07 0.32 -1.81
N SER A 83 17.43 -0.82 -1.52
CA SER A 83 18.16 -2.04 -1.16
C SER A 83 19.05 -2.54 -2.31
N ALA A 84 18.59 -2.45 -3.56
CA ALA A 84 19.36 -2.85 -4.73
C ALA A 84 20.56 -1.93 -5.02
N LEU A 85 20.47 -0.66 -4.61
CA LEU A 85 21.56 0.31 -4.65
C LEU A 85 22.55 0.15 -3.49
N GLY A 86 22.26 -0.73 -2.51
CA GLY A 86 23.15 -1.00 -1.38
C GLY A 86 22.87 -0.18 -0.12
N PHE A 87 21.79 0.60 -0.08
CA PHE A 87 21.42 1.35 1.12
C PHE A 87 20.89 0.44 2.23
N ALA A 88 21.33 0.73 3.46
CA ALA A 88 20.85 0.05 4.66
C ALA A 88 19.49 0.62 5.10
N ILE A 89 18.40 -0.06 4.75
CA ILE A 89 17.05 0.39 5.08
C ILE A 89 16.80 0.31 6.60
N PRO A 90 16.33 1.40 7.25
CA PRO A 90 15.99 1.39 8.67
C PRO A 90 14.97 0.30 9.03
N ALA A 91 15.20 -0.40 10.15
CA ALA A 91 14.41 -1.56 10.56
C ALA A 91 12.89 -1.28 10.66
N LYS A 92 12.49 -0.07 11.08
CA LYS A 92 11.08 0.34 11.16
C LYS A 92 10.42 0.36 9.77
N ILE A 93 11.13 0.91 8.78
CA ILE A 93 10.66 0.98 7.38
C ILE A 93 10.62 -0.43 6.78
N GLN A 94 11.68 -1.22 7.01
CA GLN A 94 11.77 -2.59 6.53
C GLN A 94 10.62 -3.47 7.05
N ARG A 95 10.26 -3.34 8.33
CA ARG A 95 9.11 -4.06 8.92
C ARG A 95 7.80 -3.65 8.27
N ALA A 96 7.56 -2.36 8.09
CA ALA A 96 6.36 -1.86 7.43
C ALA A 96 6.24 -2.38 5.99
N ALA A 97 7.32 -2.32 5.22
CA ALA A 97 7.38 -2.86 3.87
C ALA A 97 7.14 -4.38 3.83
N THR A 98 7.74 -5.14 4.75
CA THR A 98 7.54 -6.60 4.82
C THR A 98 6.08 -6.95 5.12
N THR A 99 5.45 -6.24 6.06
CA THR A 99 4.02 -6.40 6.37
C THR A 99 3.16 -6.05 5.16
N ALA A 100 3.44 -4.95 4.48
CA ALA A 100 2.71 -4.54 3.27
C ALA A 100 2.84 -5.56 2.15
N GLN A 101 4.04 -6.10 1.93
CA GLN A 101 4.31 -7.10 0.91
C GLN A 101 3.49 -8.38 1.14
N LYS A 102 3.30 -8.80 2.40
CA LYS A 102 2.50 -9.98 2.76
C LYS A 102 1.06 -9.90 2.26
N PHE A 103 0.49 -8.70 2.25
CA PHE A 103 -0.92 -8.47 1.90
C PHE A 103 -1.13 -7.79 0.55
N CYS A 104 -0.06 -7.45 -0.16
CA CYS A 104 -0.12 -6.72 -1.43
C CYS A 104 -0.96 -7.45 -2.48
N LYS A 105 -0.82 -8.78 -2.60
CA LYS A 105 -1.61 -9.58 -3.54
C LYS A 105 -3.11 -9.51 -3.23
N GLN A 106 -3.46 -9.73 -1.97
CA GLN A 106 -4.84 -9.65 -1.48
C GLN A 106 -5.41 -8.25 -1.68
N ALA A 107 -4.63 -7.20 -1.37
CA ALA A 107 -5.04 -5.82 -1.56
C ALA A 107 -5.35 -5.47 -3.02
N VAL A 108 -4.58 -6.00 -3.98
CA VAL A 108 -4.86 -5.80 -5.42
C VAL A 108 -6.20 -6.44 -5.83
N ILE A 109 -6.47 -7.67 -5.38
CA ILE A 109 -7.75 -8.35 -5.67
C ILE A 109 -8.92 -7.58 -5.05
N LEU A 110 -8.78 -7.19 -3.77
CA LEU A 110 -9.76 -6.37 -3.09
C LEU A 110 -10.03 -5.07 -3.87
N LYS A 111 -8.98 -4.40 -4.38
CA LYS A 111 -9.12 -3.16 -5.18
C LYS A 111 -9.92 -3.37 -6.45
N GLN A 112 -9.75 -4.52 -7.10
CA GLN A 112 -10.56 -4.88 -8.25
C GLN A 112 -12.03 -5.08 -7.87
N VAL A 113 -12.31 -5.77 -6.76
CA VAL A 113 -13.67 -5.96 -6.24
C VAL A 113 -14.32 -4.61 -5.89
N ALA A 114 -13.61 -3.72 -5.20
CA ALA A 114 -14.11 -2.39 -4.86
C ALA A 114 -14.35 -1.51 -6.08
N HIS A 115 -13.42 -1.51 -7.04
CA HIS A 115 -13.63 -0.81 -8.31
C HIS A 115 -14.86 -1.32 -9.04
N PHE A 116 -15.00 -2.65 -9.16
CA PHE A 116 -16.16 -3.27 -9.79
C PHE A 116 -17.46 -2.83 -9.12
N TYR A 117 -17.57 -2.95 -7.80
CA TYR A 117 -18.73 -2.49 -7.03
C TYR A 117 -19.06 -1.01 -7.27
N ASN A 118 -18.04 -0.14 -7.22
CA ASN A 118 -18.22 1.30 -7.40
C ASN A 118 -18.60 1.69 -8.85
N SER A 119 -18.23 0.88 -9.85
CA SER A 119 -18.48 1.18 -11.28
C SER A 119 -19.69 0.46 -11.87
N ILE A 120 -20.22 -0.58 -11.21
CA ILE A 120 -21.19 -1.49 -11.85
C ILE A 120 -22.50 -0.78 -12.21
N ASP A 121 -23.00 0.12 -11.35
CA ASP A 121 -24.27 0.84 -11.61
C ASP A 121 -24.19 1.74 -12.87
N GLN A 122 -23.00 2.22 -13.22
CA GLN A 122 -22.77 3.04 -14.41
C GLN A 122 -22.65 2.21 -15.70
N GLN A 123 -22.19 0.96 -15.60
CA GLN A 123 -22.01 0.06 -16.74
C GLN A 123 -23.26 -0.78 -17.04
N MET A 124 -24.17 -0.88 -16.08
CA MET A 124 -25.40 -1.64 -16.21
C MET A 124 -26.48 -0.95 -17.05
N ILE A 125 -27.14 -1.72 -17.90
CA ILE A 125 -28.34 -1.27 -18.61
C ILE A 125 -29.52 -1.28 -17.63
N ALA A 126 -30.44 -0.31 -17.75
CA ALA A 126 -31.57 -0.13 -16.83
C ALA A 126 -32.39 -1.41 -16.58
N SER A 127 -32.56 -2.26 -17.59
CA SER A 127 -33.28 -3.53 -17.50
C SER A 127 -32.57 -4.61 -16.67
N GLN A 128 -31.26 -4.48 -16.43
CA GLN A 128 -30.48 -5.41 -15.63
C GLN A 128 -30.45 -5.02 -14.14
N LYS A 129 -30.82 -3.78 -13.80
CA LYS A 129 -30.81 -3.24 -12.42
C LYS A 129 -31.61 -4.10 -11.44
N PRO A 130 -32.86 -4.53 -11.75
CA PRO A 130 -33.62 -5.38 -10.84
C PRO A 130 -33.00 -6.76 -10.63
N MET A 131 -32.32 -7.31 -11.66
CA MET A 131 -31.70 -8.63 -11.61
C MET A 131 -30.43 -8.63 -10.75
N MET A 132 -29.63 -7.56 -10.79
CA MET A 132 -28.42 -7.46 -9.96
C MET A 132 -28.66 -6.91 -8.55
N LEU A 133 -29.84 -6.33 -8.27
CA LEU A 133 -30.16 -5.84 -6.93
C LEU A 133 -30.01 -6.95 -5.87
N GLN A 134 -30.42 -8.18 -6.18
CA GLN A 134 -30.28 -9.30 -5.26
C GLN A 134 -28.81 -9.68 -5.00
N SER A 135 -27.96 -9.62 -6.03
CA SER A 135 -26.52 -9.85 -5.90
C SER A 135 -25.83 -8.73 -5.12
N ALA A 136 -26.21 -7.46 -5.35
CA ALA A 136 -25.69 -6.31 -4.61
C ALA A 136 -26.04 -6.38 -3.12
N LEU A 137 -27.28 -6.76 -2.78
CA LEU A 137 -27.71 -6.96 -1.40
C LEU A 137 -26.96 -8.12 -0.72
N ALA A 138 -26.74 -9.24 -1.42
CA ALA A 138 -25.94 -10.35 -0.91
C ALA A 138 -24.48 -9.93 -0.65
N PHE A 139 -23.90 -9.14 -1.55
CA PHE A 139 -22.56 -8.60 -1.41
C PHE A 139 -22.45 -7.64 -0.21
N GLU A 140 -23.41 -6.73 -0.04
CA GLU A 140 -23.46 -5.86 1.14
C GLU A 140 -23.59 -6.66 2.44
N GLN A 141 -24.37 -7.75 2.44
CA GLN A 141 -24.48 -8.64 3.60
C GLN A 141 -23.13 -9.28 3.94
N ILE A 142 -22.37 -9.74 2.95
CA ILE A 142 -21.02 -10.30 3.17
C ILE A 142 -20.10 -9.26 3.81
N ILE A 143 -20.12 -8.01 3.32
CA ILE A 143 -19.34 -6.91 3.90
C ILE A 143 -19.84 -6.57 5.31
N LYS A 144 -21.14 -6.47 5.55
CA LYS A 144 -21.73 -6.11 6.86
C LYS A 144 -21.54 -7.22 7.91
N HIS A 145 -21.63 -8.49 7.53
CA HIS A 145 -21.36 -9.61 8.43
C HIS A 145 -19.89 -9.71 8.83
N SER A 146 -18.98 -9.08 8.08
CA SER A 146 -17.59 -8.89 8.49
C SER A 146 -17.40 -7.76 9.51
N LYS A 147 -18.42 -6.93 9.80
CA LYS A 147 -18.29 -5.78 10.71
C LYS A 147 -18.82 -6.02 12.13
N SER A 148 -19.76 -6.95 12.32
CA SER A 148 -20.28 -7.26 13.67
C SER A 148 -21.29 -8.40 13.65
N SER A 149 -20.93 -9.52 14.27
CA SER A 149 -21.93 -10.42 14.87
C SER A 149 -21.94 -10.17 16.39
N PRO A 150 -23.10 -9.95 17.04
CA PRO A 150 -23.22 -9.87 18.49
C PRO A 150 -23.05 -11.28 19.09
N GLY A 151 -21.85 -11.84 18.93
CA GLY A 151 -21.55 -13.25 19.19
C GLY A 151 -20.13 -13.71 18.80
N GLY A 152 -19.18 -12.79 18.54
CA GLY A 152 -17.76 -13.13 18.56
C GLY A 152 -17.13 -13.70 17.29
N LYS A 153 -17.67 -13.42 16.09
CA LYS A 153 -16.89 -13.61 14.85
C LYS A 153 -16.23 -12.29 14.45
N ALA A 154 -14.90 -12.33 14.39
CA ALA A 154 -14.01 -11.19 14.28
C ALA A 154 -14.16 -10.46 12.95
N GLN A 155 -13.89 -9.16 13.01
CA GLN A 155 -13.71 -8.32 11.84
C GLN A 155 -12.64 -8.92 10.94
N ILE A 156 -12.84 -8.96 9.61
CA ILE A 156 -11.75 -9.41 8.73
C ILE A 156 -10.70 -8.30 8.73
N THR A 157 -9.51 -8.61 9.25
CA THR A 157 -8.41 -7.67 9.40
C THR A 157 -7.18 -8.14 8.61
N TRP A 158 -6.15 -7.31 8.62
CA TRP A 158 -4.86 -7.63 8.01
C TRP A 158 -3.97 -8.52 8.90
N ASP A 159 -4.46 -9.10 10.00
CA ASP A 159 -3.64 -10.01 10.83
C ASP A 159 -3.67 -11.47 10.33
N ASN A 160 -4.78 -11.90 9.73
CA ASN A 160 -5.06 -13.29 9.41
C ASN A 160 -5.16 -13.53 7.88
N PRO A 161 -4.05 -13.89 7.21
CA PRO A 161 -4.04 -14.06 5.76
C PRO A 161 -4.96 -15.18 5.25
N ARG A 162 -5.18 -16.24 6.06
CA ARG A 162 -6.04 -17.38 5.66
C ARG A 162 -7.51 -16.99 5.64
N GLU A 163 -7.92 -16.24 6.67
CA GLU A 163 -9.29 -15.76 6.77
C GLU A 163 -9.58 -14.69 5.72
N LEU A 164 -8.61 -13.82 5.44
CA LEU A 164 -8.67 -12.87 4.33
C LEU A 164 -8.82 -13.57 2.97
N GLU A 165 -8.10 -14.66 2.73
CA GLU A 165 -8.21 -15.42 1.48
C GLU A 165 -9.58 -16.09 1.33
N ALA A 166 -10.11 -16.70 2.41
CA ALA A 166 -11.46 -17.25 2.42
C ALA A 166 -12.54 -16.17 2.24
N TYR A 167 -12.31 -14.96 2.75
CA TYR A 167 -13.18 -13.81 2.55
C TYR A 167 -13.15 -13.34 1.08
N ILE A 168 -11.96 -13.23 0.47
CA ILE A 168 -11.81 -12.89 -0.95
C ILE A 168 -12.53 -13.89 -1.84
N GLN A 169 -12.44 -15.20 -1.56
CA GLN A 169 -13.16 -16.23 -2.32
C GLN A 169 -14.68 -16.10 -2.24
N LYS A 170 -15.24 -15.53 -1.16
CA LYS A 170 -16.68 -15.27 -1.04
C LYS A 170 -17.11 -14.00 -1.78
N LEU A 171 -16.19 -13.09 -2.07
CA LEU A 171 -16.46 -11.83 -2.77
C LEU A 171 -16.38 -11.95 -4.29
N GLN A 172 -15.68 -12.98 -4.80
CA GLN A 172 -15.62 -13.33 -6.22
C GLN A 172 -16.84 -14.11 -6.66
#